data_AF-A0A1H8XKC0-F1
#
_entry.id   AF-A0A1H8XKC0-F1
#
_cell.length_a   1.000
_cell.length_b   1.000
_cell.length_c   1.000
_cell.angle_alpha   90.00
_cell.angle_beta   90.00
_cell.angle_gamma   90.00
#
_symmetry.space_group_name_H-M   'P 1'
#
loop_
_entity.id
_entity.type
_entity.pdbx_description
1 polymer ?
#
loop_
_entity_poly.entity_id
_entity_poly.type
_entity_poly.pdbx_seq_one_letter_code
_entity_poly.pdbx_strand_id
1 'polypeptide(L)'
;MKDKEQTKRKLIDAVGQIIKTKGFKDVRISNVAREAGVDRKLVYRYFGNLDNLTEAYVTENDYWMVFSEHLKSLLKDASPGNSQLVITDILQELFKFFSKEQEMQNLILMELSGTSQMMQSIHNARESIGQDFLEMTDPHFENSHVNFRAVAALLVGGIYYIVLHTRNNGHQFADINLKTEEGRSAILGTLGQIVNWAFMAGSDQI
;
A
#
# COMPACT_ATOMS: atom_id res chain seq x y z
N MET A 1 -22.85 28.71 2.36
CA MET A 1 -22.44 27.35 1.95
C MET A 1 -21.08 27.32 1.26
N LYS A 2 -20.76 28.24 0.33
CA LYS A 2 -19.43 28.33 -0.32
C LYS A 2 -18.23 28.39 0.65
N ASP A 3 -18.31 29.19 1.72
CA ASP A 3 -17.19 29.30 2.69
C ASP A 3 -16.92 28.03 3.50
N LYS A 4 -17.96 27.22 3.74
CA LYS A 4 -17.82 25.96 4.51
C LYS A 4 -17.01 24.95 3.73
N GLU A 5 -17.41 24.67 2.49
CA GLU A 5 -16.74 23.69 1.66
C GLU A 5 -15.35 24.16 1.25
N GLN A 6 -15.16 25.46 0.99
CA GLN A 6 -13.83 26.03 0.75
C GLN A 6 -12.91 25.87 1.97
N THR A 7 -13.43 26.06 3.19
CA THR A 7 -12.63 25.87 4.41
C THR A 7 -12.29 24.41 4.65
N LYS A 8 -13.24 23.49 4.45
CA LYS A 8 -12.97 22.05 4.52
C LYS A 8 -11.86 21.65 3.53
N ARG A 9 -11.94 22.14 2.29
CA ARG A 9 -10.94 21.85 1.28
C ARG A 9 -9.55 22.35 1.66
N LYS A 10 -9.43 23.60 2.15
CA LYS A 10 -8.16 24.14 2.67
C LYS A 10 -7.55 23.27 3.79
N LEU A 11 -8.39 22.76 4.69
CA LEU A 11 -7.94 21.89 5.78
C LEU A 11 -7.42 20.55 5.25
N ILE A 12 -8.10 19.96 4.27
CA ILE A 12 -7.68 18.70 3.62
C ILE A 12 -6.38 18.89 2.84
N ASP A 13 -6.29 19.95 2.02
CA ASP A 13 -5.07 20.27 1.26
C ASP A 13 -3.88 20.54 2.18
N ALA A 14 -4.11 21.20 3.33
CA ALA A 14 -3.09 21.43 4.35
C ALA A 14 -2.54 20.14 4.96
N VAL A 15 -3.39 19.12 5.18
CA VAL A 15 -2.91 17.79 5.62
C VAL A 15 -1.94 17.23 4.59
N GLY A 16 -2.34 17.19 3.31
CA GLY A 16 -1.48 16.70 2.23
C GLY A 16 -0.16 17.46 2.11
N GLN A 17 -0.20 18.79 2.22
CA GLN A 17 1.00 19.62 2.15
C GLN A 17 1.97 19.37 3.32
N ILE A 18 1.44 19.18 4.54
CA ILE A 18 2.26 18.83 5.71
C ILE A 18 2.88 17.45 5.53
N ILE A 19 2.11 16.45 5.09
CA ILE A 19 2.62 15.10 4.82
C ILE A 19 3.76 15.16 3.82
N LYS A 20 3.56 15.88 2.71
CA LYS A 20 4.54 16.00 1.63
C LYS A 20 5.84 16.69 2.06
N THR A 21 5.76 17.69 2.95
CA THR A 21 6.91 18.55 3.28
C THR A 21 7.61 18.21 4.59
N LYS A 22 6.87 17.72 5.59
CA LYS A 22 7.35 17.50 6.96
C LYS A 22 7.14 16.05 7.44
N GLY A 23 6.33 15.29 6.71
CA GLY A 23 5.98 13.92 7.07
C GLY A 23 4.82 13.86 8.05
N PHE A 24 4.29 12.64 8.23
CA PHE A 24 3.03 12.43 8.94
C PHE A 24 3.08 12.80 10.44
N LYS A 25 4.22 12.64 11.09
CA LYS A 25 4.43 13.00 12.51
C LYS A 25 4.11 14.46 12.84
N ASP A 26 4.14 15.33 11.82
CA ASP A 26 3.85 16.76 11.92
C ASP A 26 2.40 17.11 11.59
N VAL A 27 1.57 16.15 11.20
CA VAL A 27 0.12 16.31 11.07
C VAL A 27 -0.47 16.45 12.47
N ARG A 28 -0.74 17.71 12.85
CA ARG A 28 -1.33 18.10 14.13
C ARG A 28 -2.31 19.22 13.87
N ILE A 29 -3.39 19.30 14.66
CA ILE A 29 -4.44 20.32 14.50
C ILE A 29 -3.86 21.73 14.36
N SER A 30 -2.86 22.09 15.19
CA SER A 30 -2.19 23.39 15.14
C SER A 30 -1.44 23.63 13.83
N ASN A 31 -0.74 22.62 13.31
CA ASN A 31 0.02 22.71 12.07
C ASN A 31 -0.92 22.80 10.87
N VAL A 32 -1.96 21.95 10.84
CA VAL A 32 -2.96 21.94 9.77
C VAL A 32 -3.73 23.26 9.70
N ALA A 33 -4.19 23.78 10.84
CA ALA A 33 -4.88 25.06 10.89
C ALA A 33 -4.00 26.22 10.41
N ARG A 34 -2.72 26.22 10.81
CA ARG A 34 -1.74 27.22 10.36
C ARG A 34 -1.46 27.13 8.86
N GLU A 35 -1.25 25.93 8.34
CA GLU A 35 -1.00 25.68 6.92
C GLU A 35 -2.22 26.06 6.07
N ALA A 36 -3.43 25.75 6.52
CA ALA A 36 -4.69 26.13 5.87
C ALA A 36 -5.02 27.63 5.99
N GLY A 37 -4.34 28.37 6.86
CA GLY A 37 -4.63 29.77 7.16
C GLY A 37 -6.00 29.99 7.83
N VAL A 38 -6.41 29.07 8.71
CA VAL A 38 -7.72 29.11 9.38
C VAL A 38 -7.62 28.87 10.90
N ASP A 39 -8.68 29.19 11.64
CA ASP A 39 -8.73 28.93 13.08
C ASP A 39 -8.81 27.42 13.37
N ARG A 40 -8.05 26.93 14.35
CA ARG A 40 -8.04 25.53 14.82
C ARG A 40 -9.43 24.99 15.18
N LYS A 41 -10.34 25.86 15.64
CA LYS A 41 -11.73 25.50 15.97
C LYS A 41 -12.48 24.97 14.75
N LEU A 42 -12.09 25.36 13.53
CA LEU A 42 -12.74 24.89 12.31
C LEU A 42 -12.43 23.41 12.01
N VAL A 43 -11.30 22.89 12.47
CA VAL A 43 -11.01 21.44 12.43
C VAL A 43 -12.06 20.68 13.25
N TYR A 44 -12.23 21.06 14.52
CA TYR A 44 -13.25 20.46 15.39
C TYR A 44 -14.67 20.67 14.85
N ARG A 45 -14.97 21.85 14.31
CA ARG A 45 -16.31 22.16 13.78
C ARG A 45 -16.69 21.31 12.57
N TYR A 46 -15.74 21.05 11.66
CA TYR A 46 -16.05 20.41 10.38
C TYR A 46 -15.72 18.93 10.34
N PHE A 47 -14.75 18.48 11.14
CA PHE A 47 -14.28 17.09 11.14
C PHE A 47 -14.40 16.45 12.53
N GLY A 48 -14.61 17.21 13.60
CA GLY A 48 -14.72 16.69 14.97
C GLY A 48 -13.38 16.43 15.64
N ASN A 49 -12.44 15.80 14.94
CA ASN A 49 -11.07 15.55 15.42
C ASN A 49 -10.07 15.54 14.25
N LEU A 50 -8.79 15.32 14.58
CA LEU A 50 -7.72 15.24 13.57
C LEU A 50 -7.81 13.97 12.71
N ASP A 51 -8.25 12.86 13.29
CA ASP A 51 -8.33 11.56 12.60
C ASP A 51 -9.33 11.62 11.46
N ASN A 52 -10.54 12.16 11.69
CA ASN A 52 -11.58 12.35 10.68
C ASN A 52 -11.17 13.34 9.57
N LEU A 53 -10.34 14.34 9.89
CA LEU A 53 -9.79 15.24 8.87
C LEU A 53 -8.74 14.52 8.01
N THR A 54 -7.89 13.73 8.66
CA THR A 54 -6.93 12.87 7.97
C THR A 54 -7.65 11.82 7.13
N GLU A 55 -8.79 11.33 7.59
CA GLU A 55 -9.66 10.41 6.87
C GLU A 55 -10.24 11.00 5.61
N ALA A 56 -10.75 12.23 5.70
CA ALA A 56 -11.22 12.95 4.53
C ALA A 56 -10.10 13.15 3.51
N TYR A 57 -8.87 13.44 3.97
CA TYR A 57 -7.72 13.53 3.07
C TYR A 57 -7.42 12.20 2.39
N VAL A 58 -7.28 11.10 3.13
CA VAL A 58 -6.93 9.80 2.54
C VAL A 58 -8.04 9.27 1.62
N THR A 59 -9.30 9.46 2.00
CA THR A 59 -10.46 9.08 1.17
C THR A 59 -10.54 9.90 -0.12
N GLU A 60 -10.21 11.20 -0.08
CA GLU A 60 -10.13 12.03 -1.29
C GLU A 60 -8.89 11.73 -2.15
N ASN A 61 -7.80 11.28 -1.53
CA ASN A 61 -6.56 10.91 -2.21
C ASN A 61 -6.59 9.42 -2.53
N ASP A 62 -7.51 9.11 -3.44
CA ASP A 62 -8.00 7.82 -3.92
C ASP A 62 -6.94 6.84 -4.47
N TYR A 63 -5.65 7.08 -4.25
CA TYR A 63 -4.53 6.28 -4.74
C TYR A 63 -4.61 4.81 -4.31
N TRP A 64 -5.20 4.54 -3.15
CA TRP A 64 -5.51 3.18 -2.73
C TRP A 64 -6.64 2.56 -3.57
N MET A 65 -7.74 3.28 -3.85
CA MET A 65 -8.77 2.72 -4.73
C MET A 65 -8.26 2.53 -6.15
N VAL A 66 -7.48 3.47 -6.70
CA VAL A 66 -6.85 3.32 -8.03
C VAL A 66 -6.00 2.06 -8.10
N PHE A 67 -5.17 1.81 -7.08
CA PHE A 67 -4.40 0.57 -7.01
C PHE A 67 -5.32 -0.66 -6.85
N SER A 68 -6.35 -0.57 -6.02
CA SER A 68 -7.32 -1.65 -5.83
C SER A 68 -8.11 -1.99 -7.10
N GLU A 69 -8.45 -0.99 -7.92
CA GLU A 69 -9.14 -1.15 -9.19
C GLU A 69 -8.22 -1.79 -10.22
N HIS A 70 -6.94 -1.36 -10.26
CA HIS A 70 -5.91 -1.99 -11.07
C HIS A 70 -5.77 -3.47 -10.71
N LEU A 71 -5.64 -3.79 -9.42
CA LEU A 71 -5.58 -5.18 -8.94
C LEU A 71 -6.86 -5.96 -9.28
N LYS A 72 -8.04 -5.42 -9.00
CA LYS A 72 -9.32 -6.07 -9.34
C LYS A 72 -9.49 -6.31 -10.83
N SER A 73 -8.84 -5.53 -11.69
CA SER A 73 -8.84 -5.80 -13.13
C SER A 73 -8.09 -7.10 -13.46
N LEU A 74 -7.00 -7.39 -12.73
CA LEU A 74 -6.24 -8.64 -12.86
C LEU A 74 -7.02 -9.86 -12.34
N LEU A 75 -7.96 -9.66 -11.40
CA LEU A 75 -8.87 -10.73 -10.94
C LEU A 75 -9.84 -11.23 -12.01
N LYS A 76 -10.13 -10.44 -13.05
CA LYS A 76 -11.18 -10.79 -14.02
C LYS A 76 -10.85 -12.04 -14.84
N ASP A 77 -9.57 -12.22 -15.16
CA ASP A 77 -9.07 -13.35 -15.95
C ASP A 77 -8.48 -14.46 -15.06
N ALA A 78 -8.74 -14.36 -13.76
CA ALA A 78 -8.08 -15.12 -12.73
C ALA A 78 -8.85 -16.41 -12.44
N SER A 79 -8.14 -17.54 -12.44
CA SER A 79 -8.69 -18.87 -12.19
C SER A 79 -7.67 -19.74 -11.44
N PRO A 80 -8.08 -20.86 -10.82
CA PRO A 80 -7.13 -21.79 -10.20
C PRO A 80 -6.03 -22.27 -11.18
N GLY A 81 -6.37 -22.47 -12.45
CA GLY A 81 -5.46 -22.99 -13.48
C GLY A 81 -4.37 -22.02 -13.95
N ASN A 82 -4.50 -20.72 -13.66
CA ASN A 82 -3.47 -19.71 -13.94
C ASN A 82 -3.05 -18.94 -12.69
N SER A 83 -3.40 -19.42 -11.50
CA SER A 83 -3.17 -18.75 -10.21
C SER A 83 -1.68 -18.41 -9.96
N GLN A 84 -0.75 -19.27 -10.39
CA GLN A 84 0.68 -19.00 -10.30
C GLN A 84 1.09 -17.74 -11.07
N LEU A 85 0.64 -17.61 -12.32
CA LEU A 85 0.95 -16.48 -13.19
C LEU A 85 0.31 -15.21 -12.63
N VAL A 86 -0.97 -15.30 -12.25
CA VAL A 86 -1.72 -14.18 -11.68
C VAL A 86 -1.04 -13.63 -10.42
N ILE A 87 -0.68 -14.48 -9.45
CA ILE A 87 0.03 -14.04 -8.24
C ILE A 87 1.40 -13.44 -8.54
N THR A 88 2.13 -14.04 -9.49
CA THR A 88 3.41 -13.48 -9.93
C THR A 88 3.23 -12.07 -10.46
N ASP A 89 2.24 -11.87 -11.34
CA ASP A 89 1.93 -10.57 -11.93
C ASP A 89 1.50 -9.56 -10.86
N ILE A 90 0.67 -9.95 -9.89
CA ILE A 90 0.23 -9.07 -8.81
C ILE A 90 1.40 -8.59 -7.95
N LEU A 91 2.30 -9.50 -7.56
CA LEU A 91 3.46 -9.13 -6.74
C LEU A 91 4.42 -8.23 -7.52
N GLN A 92 4.61 -8.49 -8.81
CA GLN A 92 5.41 -7.65 -9.69
C GLN A 92 4.79 -6.27 -9.92
N GLU A 93 3.48 -6.20 -10.15
CA GLU A 93 2.74 -4.94 -10.30
C GLU A 93 2.71 -4.16 -8.99
N LEU A 94 2.55 -4.82 -7.85
CA LEU A 94 2.70 -4.21 -6.52
C LEU A 94 4.07 -3.56 -6.39
N PHE A 95 5.16 -4.25 -6.74
CA PHE A 95 6.51 -3.67 -6.70
C PHE A 95 6.64 -2.47 -7.64
N LYS A 96 6.20 -2.58 -8.90
CA LYS A 96 6.31 -1.51 -9.91
C LYS A 96 5.51 -0.27 -9.52
N PHE A 97 4.25 -0.45 -9.12
CA PHE A 97 3.36 0.64 -8.74
C PHE A 97 3.85 1.30 -7.45
N PHE A 98 4.12 0.51 -6.42
CA PHE A 98 4.59 1.03 -5.14
C PHE A 98 5.92 1.77 -5.27
N SER A 99 6.82 1.34 -6.16
CA SER A 99 8.09 2.04 -6.42
C SER A 99 7.92 3.43 -7.05
N LYS A 100 6.82 3.68 -7.76
CA LYS A 100 6.55 4.95 -8.45
C LYS A 100 5.64 5.88 -7.67
N GLU A 101 4.70 5.32 -6.91
CA GLU A 101 3.62 6.08 -6.28
C GLU A 101 3.99 6.54 -4.87
N GLN A 102 4.49 7.78 -4.80
CA GLN A 102 4.99 8.36 -3.57
C GLN A 102 3.92 8.48 -2.48
N GLU A 103 2.67 8.71 -2.87
CA GLU A 103 1.53 8.84 -1.95
C GLU A 103 1.15 7.49 -1.34
N MET A 104 1.18 6.40 -2.12
CA MET A 104 0.96 5.06 -1.58
C MET A 104 2.05 4.69 -0.56
N GLN A 105 3.31 5.05 -0.82
CA GLN A 105 4.40 4.86 0.14
C GLN A 105 4.18 5.64 1.43
N ASN A 106 3.69 6.88 1.33
CA ASN A 106 3.34 7.67 2.51
C ASN A 106 2.19 7.04 3.29
N LEU A 107 1.16 6.50 2.61
CA LEU A 107 0.04 5.79 3.24
C LEU A 107 0.50 4.56 4.02
N ILE A 108 1.40 3.73 3.45
CA ILE A 108 1.96 2.58 4.18
C ILE A 108 2.82 3.02 5.36
N LEU A 109 3.64 4.06 5.21
CA LEU A 109 4.40 4.62 6.35
C LEU A 109 3.49 5.15 7.45
N MET A 110 2.35 5.74 7.09
CA MET A 110 1.32 6.19 8.03
C MET A 110 0.73 5.02 8.80
N GLU A 111 0.40 3.93 8.12
CA GLU A 111 -0.14 2.71 8.72
C GLU A 111 0.83 2.13 9.75
N LEU A 112 2.12 2.06 9.40
CA LEU A 112 3.16 1.51 10.28
C LEU A 112 3.49 2.41 11.47
N SER A 113 3.25 3.72 11.37
CA SER A 113 3.63 4.71 12.39
C SER A 113 2.48 5.12 13.32
N GLY A 114 1.24 4.71 13.02
CA GLY A 114 0.04 5.18 13.70
C GLY A 114 -0.85 4.06 14.22
N THR A 115 -1.76 4.40 15.14
CA THR A 115 -2.74 3.47 15.73
C THR A 115 -4.18 3.96 15.55
N SER A 116 -4.48 4.70 14.48
CA SER A 116 -5.87 5.17 14.26
C SER A 116 -6.74 4.03 13.73
N GLN A 117 -7.99 3.98 14.22
CA GLN A 117 -9.00 2.99 13.79
C GLN A 117 -9.24 3.05 12.27
N MET A 118 -9.04 4.21 11.66
CA MET A 118 -9.17 4.41 10.22
C MET A 118 -8.02 3.77 9.42
N MET A 119 -6.77 3.88 9.87
CA MET A 119 -5.66 3.18 9.22
C MET A 119 -5.84 1.66 9.30
N GLN A 120 -6.43 1.16 10.38
CA GLN A 120 -6.83 -0.26 10.49
C GLN A 120 -7.91 -0.62 9.47
N SER A 121 -8.91 0.23 9.24
CA SER A 121 -9.93 -0.01 8.21
C SER A 121 -9.34 -0.06 6.80
N ILE A 122 -8.39 0.83 6.49
CA ILE A 122 -7.67 0.80 5.21
C ILE A 122 -6.86 -0.48 5.07
N HIS A 123 -6.07 -0.82 6.11
CA HIS A 123 -5.33 -2.07 6.18
C HIS A 123 -6.22 -3.28 5.88
N ASN A 124 -7.36 -3.39 6.59
CA ASN A 124 -8.32 -4.48 6.42
C ASN A 124 -8.89 -4.53 5.00
N ALA A 125 -9.18 -3.39 4.38
CA ALA A 125 -9.62 -3.34 3.00
C ALA A 125 -8.54 -3.86 2.02
N ARG A 126 -7.25 -3.61 2.31
CA ARG A 126 -6.14 -4.18 1.52
C ARG A 126 -6.01 -5.67 1.72
N GLU A 127 -6.11 -6.11 2.97
CA GLU A 127 -6.01 -7.53 3.33
C GLU A 127 -7.14 -8.32 2.66
N SER A 128 -8.36 -7.78 2.62
CA SER A 128 -9.49 -8.41 1.91
C SER A 128 -9.24 -8.59 0.41
N ILE A 129 -8.61 -7.63 -0.26
CA ILE A 129 -8.28 -7.79 -1.69
C ILE A 129 -7.17 -8.83 -1.87
N GLY A 130 -6.15 -8.81 -0.99
CA GLY A 130 -5.10 -9.83 -0.98
C GLY A 130 -5.67 -11.23 -0.76
N GLN A 131 -6.68 -11.35 0.10
CA GLN A 131 -7.37 -12.61 0.38
C GLN A 131 -8.02 -13.19 -0.88
N ASP A 132 -8.74 -12.39 -1.67
CA ASP A 132 -9.38 -12.86 -2.92
C ASP A 132 -8.37 -13.55 -3.86
N PHE A 133 -7.17 -12.99 -3.97
CA PHE A 133 -6.11 -13.57 -4.79
C PHE A 133 -5.49 -14.83 -4.19
N LEU A 134 -5.29 -14.84 -2.86
CA LEU A 134 -4.72 -15.98 -2.16
C LEU A 134 -5.67 -17.18 -2.19
N GLU A 135 -6.98 -16.96 -2.07
CA GLU A 135 -8.00 -18.02 -2.17
C GLU A 135 -7.94 -18.76 -3.51
N MET A 136 -7.56 -18.09 -4.60
CA MET A 136 -7.38 -18.76 -5.88
C MET A 136 -6.23 -19.78 -5.90
N THR A 137 -5.26 -19.63 -5.01
CA THR A 137 -4.11 -20.54 -4.91
C THR A 137 -4.42 -21.77 -4.06
N ASP A 138 -5.47 -21.71 -3.24
CA ASP A 138 -5.81 -22.77 -2.28
C ASP A 138 -5.96 -24.16 -2.91
N PRO A 139 -6.61 -24.33 -4.08
CA PRO A 139 -6.69 -25.65 -4.72
C PRO A 139 -5.34 -26.26 -5.08
N HIS A 140 -4.31 -25.44 -5.37
CA HIS A 140 -2.97 -25.93 -5.71
C HIS A 140 -2.20 -26.39 -4.47
N PHE A 141 -2.43 -25.73 -3.34
CA PHE A 141 -1.74 -26.01 -2.08
C PHE A 141 -2.54 -26.91 -1.14
N GLU A 142 -3.69 -27.43 -1.58
CA GLU A 142 -4.49 -28.37 -0.81
C GLU A 142 -3.66 -29.62 -0.50
N ASN A 143 -3.57 -29.98 0.79
CA ASN A 143 -2.74 -31.07 1.31
C ASN A 143 -1.23 -30.93 1.04
N SER A 144 -0.75 -29.75 0.68
CA SER A 144 0.67 -29.46 0.57
C SER A 144 1.29 -29.11 1.92
N HIS A 145 2.59 -29.37 2.06
CA HIS A 145 3.40 -28.87 3.18
C HIS A 145 3.77 -27.38 3.04
N VAL A 146 3.51 -26.77 1.88
CA VAL A 146 3.82 -25.37 1.60
C VAL A 146 2.71 -24.45 2.14
N ASN A 147 3.05 -23.58 3.08
CA ASN A 147 2.16 -22.50 3.50
C ASN A 147 2.32 -21.28 2.57
N PHE A 148 1.55 -21.26 1.48
CA PHE A 148 1.67 -20.19 0.49
C PHE A 148 1.31 -18.80 1.04
N ARG A 149 0.37 -18.70 1.98
CA ARG A 149 0.03 -17.42 2.65
C ARG A 149 1.25 -16.84 3.38
N ALA A 150 2.04 -17.67 4.05
CA ALA A 150 3.27 -17.22 4.70
C ALA A 150 4.33 -16.76 3.68
N VAL A 151 4.47 -17.47 2.55
CA VAL A 151 5.34 -17.06 1.43
C VAL A 151 4.91 -15.69 0.91
N ALA A 152 3.63 -15.52 0.59
CA ALA A 152 3.08 -14.27 0.09
C ALA A 152 3.27 -13.12 1.09
N ALA A 153 3.06 -13.35 2.39
CA ALA A 153 3.27 -12.35 3.43
C ALA A 153 4.74 -11.85 3.48
N LEU A 154 5.71 -12.76 3.36
CA LEU A 154 7.13 -12.40 3.28
C LEU A 154 7.45 -11.60 2.01
N LEU A 155 6.86 -11.96 0.86
CA LEU A 155 7.06 -11.24 -0.39
C LEU A 155 6.46 -9.83 -0.35
N VAL A 156 5.22 -9.69 0.12
CA VAL A 156 4.54 -8.39 0.28
C VAL A 156 5.29 -7.50 1.27
N GLY A 157 5.65 -8.04 2.44
CA GLY A 157 6.43 -7.32 3.44
C GLY A 157 7.81 -6.92 2.92
N GLY A 158 8.47 -7.81 2.18
CA GLY A 158 9.74 -7.56 1.50
C GLY A 158 9.63 -6.42 0.48
N ILE A 159 8.60 -6.44 -0.38
CA ILE A 159 8.34 -5.36 -1.34
C ILE A 159 8.18 -4.02 -0.63
N TYR A 160 7.33 -3.96 0.40
CA TYR A 160 7.12 -2.73 1.16
C TYR A 160 8.40 -2.22 1.79
N TYR A 161 9.13 -3.09 2.49
CA TYR A 161 10.35 -2.70 3.17
C TYR A 161 11.43 -2.24 2.18
N ILE A 162 11.68 -3.01 1.11
CA ILE A 162 12.70 -2.69 0.11
C ILE A 162 12.44 -1.31 -0.51
N VAL A 163 11.21 -1.03 -0.94
CA VAL A 163 10.86 0.25 -1.57
C VAL A 163 10.97 1.41 -0.57
N LEU A 164 10.44 1.24 0.65
CA LEU A 164 10.49 2.29 1.67
C LEU A 164 11.91 2.55 2.17
N HIS A 165 12.71 1.50 2.36
CA HIS A 165 14.10 1.59 2.76
C HIS A 165 14.94 2.30 1.69
N THR A 166 14.83 1.87 0.44
CA THR A 166 15.64 2.42 -0.66
C THR A 166 15.29 3.87 -0.99
N ARG A 167 14.02 4.29 -0.81
CA ARG A 167 13.64 5.70 -0.88
C ARG A 167 14.45 6.58 0.07
N ASN A 168 14.69 6.12 1.30
CA ASN A 168 15.33 6.92 2.34
C ASN A 168 16.85 6.73 2.43
N ASN A 169 17.37 5.58 1.96
CA ASN A 169 18.75 5.16 2.19
C ASN A 169 19.58 5.03 0.90
N GLY A 170 19.31 5.86 -0.10
CA GLY A 170 20.19 5.99 -1.27
C GLY A 170 20.06 4.90 -2.34
N HIS A 171 18.85 4.33 -2.48
CA HIS A 171 18.48 3.37 -3.53
C HIS A 171 19.19 2.01 -3.53
N GLN A 172 20.01 1.73 -2.51
CA GLN A 172 20.73 0.48 -2.34
C GLN A 172 20.07 -0.40 -1.27
N PHE A 173 19.93 -1.69 -1.58
CA PHE A 173 19.49 -2.68 -0.61
C PHE A 173 20.07 -4.05 -0.95
N ALA A 174 20.73 -4.70 0.01
CA ALA A 174 21.37 -6.00 -0.18
C ALA A 174 22.28 -6.07 -1.44
N ASP A 175 23.06 -5.00 -1.67
CA ASP A 175 23.93 -4.84 -2.85
C ASP A 175 23.19 -4.75 -4.21
N ILE A 176 21.89 -4.46 -4.18
CA ILE A 176 21.06 -4.23 -5.36
C ILE A 176 20.72 -2.73 -5.46
N ASN A 177 21.05 -2.13 -6.61
CA ASN A 177 20.71 -0.75 -6.91
C ASN A 177 19.34 -0.63 -7.60
N LEU A 178 18.32 -0.19 -6.86
CA LEU A 178 16.95 -0.07 -7.40
C LEU A 178 16.73 1.17 -8.27
N LYS A 179 17.77 2.00 -8.47
CA LYS A 179 17.72 3.09 -9.44
C LYS A 179 17.99 2.61 -10.87
N THR A 180 18.63 1.46 -11.03
CA THR A 180 18.97 0.91 -12.35
C THR A 180 17.89 -0.05 -12.84
N GLU A 181 17.88 -0.32 -14.16
CA GLU A 181 16.96 -1.29 -14.72
C GLU A 181 17.31 -2.71 -14.31
N GLU A 182 18.60 -3.00 -14.19
CA GLU A 182 19.13 -4.30 -13.80
C GLU A 182 18.68 -4.64 -12.38
N GLY A 183 18.81 -3.73 -11.41
CA GLY A 183 18.39 -3.97 -10.03
C GLY A 183 16.88 -4.16 -9.90
N ARG A 184 16.08 -3.35 -10.63
CA ARG A 184 14.61 -3.50 -10.64
C ARG A 184 14.19 -4.82 -11.28
N SER A 185 14.82 -5.20 -12.38
CA SER A 185 14.58 -6.47 -13.08
C SER A 185 15.00 -7.67 -12.22
N ALA A 186 16.10 -7.57 -11.45
CA ALA A 186 16.51 -8.62 -10.51
C ALA A 186 15.44 -8.89 -9.45
N ILE A 187 14.85 -7.85 -8.85
CA ILE A 187 13.75 -8.03 -7.89
C ILE A 187 12.53 -8.66 -8.59
N LEU A 188 12.10 -8.12 -9.73
CA LEU A 188 10.93 -8.62 -10.46
C LEU A 188 11.07 -10.10 -10.86
N GLY A 189 12.23 -10.49 -11.39
CA GLY A 189 12.52 -11.88 -11.73
C GLY A 189 12.54 -12.79 -10.50
N THR A 190 13.12 -12.33 -9.40
CA THR A 190 13.19 -13.09 -8.15
C THR A 190 11.81 -13.30 -7.52
N LEU A 191 10.90 -12.32 -7.60
CA LEU A 191 9.52 -12.49 -7.15
C LEU A 191 8.84 -13.66 -7.87
N GLY A 192 8.93 -13.71 -9.20
CA GLY A 192 8.39 -14.82 -9.99
C GLY A 192 9.09 -16.15 -9.71
N GLN A 193 10.40 -16.13 -9.47
CA GLN A 193 11.16 -17.33 -9.11
C GLN A 193 10.72 -17.93 -7.77
N ILE A 194 10.53 -17.11 -6.73
CA ILE A 194 10.08 -17.58 -5.41
C ILE A 194 8.67 -18.14 -5.49
N VAL A 195 7.76 -17.46 -6.22
CA VAL A 195 6.40 -17.98 -6.45
C VAL A 195 6.46 -19.32 -7.18
N ASN A 196 7.25 -19.42 -8.24
CA ASN A 196 7.42 -20.69 -8.96
C ASN A 196 7.97 -21.80 -8.06
N TRP A 197 8.99 -21.54 -7.24
CA TRP A 197 9.51 -22.52 -6.28
C TRP A 197 8.45 -22.99 -5.29
N ALA A 198 7.63 -22.07 -4.78
CA ALA A 198 6.53 -22.42 -3.89
C ALA A 198 5.51 -23.33 -4.60
N PHE A 199 5.10 -23.00 -5.83
CA PHE A 199 4.17 -23.83 -6.60
C PHE A 199 4.73 -25.21 -6.94
N MET A 200 6.01 -25.31 -7.32
CA MET A 200 6.66 -26.61 -7.56
C MET A 200 6.70 -27.47 -6.31
N ALA A 201 7.17 -26.93 -5.18
CA ALA A 201 7.14 -27.64 -3.90
C ALA A 201 5.71 -27.95 -3.44
N GLY A 202 4.74 -27.13 -3.86
CA GLY A 202 3.30 -27.33 -3.65
C GLY A 202 2.78 -28.62 -4.28
N SER A 203 3.30 -28.95 -5.46
CA SER A 203 2.91 -30.13 -6.25
C SER A 203 3.51 -31.44 -5.75
N ASP A 204 4.57 -31.38 -4.93
CA ASP A 204 5.12 -32.55 -4.25
C ASP A 204 4.19 -32.91 -3.07
N GLN A 205 3.12 -33.64 -3.38
CA GLN A 205 2.18 -34.17 -2.39
C GLN A 205 2.87 -35.19 -1.47
N ILE A 206 2.45 -35.22 -0.20
CA ILE A 206 2.83 -36.24 0.78
C ILE A 206 2.00 -37.50 0.56
#